data_AF-A0A0F9EXJ2-F1
#
_entry.id   AF-A0A0F9EXJ2-F1
#
_cell.length_a   1.000
_cell.length_b   1.000
_cell.length_c   1.000
_cell.angle_alpha   90.00
_cell.angle_beta   90.00
_cell.angle_gamma   90.00
#
_symmetry.space_group_name_H-M   'P 1'
#
loop_
_entity.id
_entity.type
_entity.pdbx_description
1 polymer ?
#
loop_
_entity_poly.entity_id
_entity_poly.type
_entity_poly.pdbx_seq_one_letter_code
_entity_poly.pdbx_strand_id
1 'polypeptide(L)'
;MTVRPGEAAGAAWHEIDFENKLWNISAERMKKRKPHAVPLTPQALAILEYLKPISGHREFIFPADKDPRTHASRETLGAAFRRMGLIGKQTAHGLRALASTTLNEQGFDSDVIEAALAHVDSNKVRAAYNRTDYLERRRKMMCWWSEHIEEASRGNYSVTGSQHLKVV
;
A
#
# COMPACT_ATOMS: atom_id res chain seq x y z
N MET A 1 -0.14 -1.80 -0.34
CA MET A 1 0.84 -0.69 -0.31
C MET A 1 1.07 -0.24 1.13
N THR A 2 2.31 0.02 1.54
CA THR A 2 2.67 0.38 2.94
C THR A 2 2.82 1.88 3.16
N VAL A 3 2.67 2.73 2.13
CA VAL A 3 2.89 4.20 2.20
C VAL A 3 1.96 4.92 3.17
N ARG A 4 2.30 6.15 3.56
CA ARG A 4 1.43 6.91 4.47
C ARG A 4 0.11 7.27 3.77
N PRO A 5 -0.99 7.39 4.52
CA PRO A 5 -2.30 7.71 3.96
C PRO A 5 -2.34 9.02 3.17
N GLY A 6 -1.62 10.05 3.62
CA GLY A 6 -1.53 11.33 2.91
C GLY A 6 -0.68 11.25 1.63
N GLU A 7 0.36 10.40 1.64
CA GLU A 7 1.17 10.14 0.43
C GLU A 7 0.32 9.40 -0.61
N ALA A 8 -0.47 8.40 -0.18
CA ALA A 8 -1.42 7.68 -1.04
C ALA A 8 -2.52 8.57 -1.61
N ALA A 9 -3.16 9.40 -0.77
CA ALA A 9 -4.26 10.26 -1.20
C ALA A 9 -3.82 11.31 -2.24
N GLY A 10 -2.58 11.80 -2.13
CA GLY A 10 -2.01 12.73 -3.09
C GLY A 10 -1.24 12.08 -4.24
N ALA A 11 -1.29 10.77 -4.43
CA ALA A 11 -0.47 10.11 -5.46
C ALA A 11 -0.78 10.68 -6.85
N ALA A 12 0.26 11.01 -7.62
CA ALA A 12 0.12 11.61 -8.95
C ALA A 12 0.55 10.61 -10.04
N TRP A 13 -0.08 10.69 -11.21
CA TRP A 13 0.18 9.74 -12.30
C TRP A 13 1.62 9.81 -12.81
N HIS A 14 2.23 11.00 -12.80
CA HIS A 14 3.62 11.18 -13.22
C HIS A 14 4.65 10.50 -12.28
N GLU A 15 4.24 10.11 -11.08
CA GLU A 15 5.09 9.39 -10.13
C GLU A 15 5.10 7.87 -10.38
N ILE A 16 4.16 7.36 -11.18
CA ILE A 16 3.98 5.93 -11.44
C ILE A 16 4.78 5.54 -12.69
N ASP A 17 5.77 4.69 -12.47
CA ASP A 17 6.54 4.03 -13.51
C ASP A 17 5.98 2.61 -13.72
N PHE A 18 5.16 2.47 -14.75
CA PHE A 18 4.54 1.19 -15.10
C PHE A 18 5.55 0.18 -15.67
N GLU A 19 6.60 0.66 -16.34
CA GLU A 19 7.62 -0.20 -16.96
C GLU A 19 8.47 -0.88 -15.89
N ASN A 20 9.01 -0.08 -14.96
CA ASN A 20 9.83 -0.58 -13.85
C ASN A 20 8.98 -1.04 -12.65
N LYS A 21 7.65 -0.90 -12.70
CA LYS A 21 6.71 -1.24 -11.63
C LYS A 21 7.10 -0.56 -10.31
N LEU A 22 7.28 0.76 -10.37
CA LEU A 22 7.71 1.59 -9.26
C LEU A 22 6.78 2.78 -9.10
N TRP A 23 6.57 3.19 -7.86
CA TRP A 23 6.04 4.51 -7.53
C TRP A 23 7.15 5.33 -6.89
N ASN A 24 7.55 6.40 -7.58
CA ASN A 24 8.66 7.26 -7.24
C ASN A 24 8.16 8.55 -6.59
N ILE A 25 8.17 8.59 -5.26
CA ILE A 25 7.73 9.76 -4.50
C ILE A 25 8.91 10.71 -4.33
N SER A 26 8.76 11.95 -4.80
CA SER A 26 9.83 12.96 -4.72
C SER A 26 10.12 13.37 -3.27
N ALA A 27 11.34 13.88 -3.04
CA ALA A 27 11.76 14.33 -1.71
C ALA A 27 10.85 15.43 -1.15
N GLU A 28 10.35 16.32 -2.01
CA GLU A 28 9.53 17.48 -1.63
C GLU A 28 8.19 17.06 -1.02
N ARG A 29 7.65 15.90 -1.44
CA ARG A 29 6.40 15.34 -0.93
C ARG A 29 6.60 14.46 0.30
N MET A 30 7.83 14.04 0.58
CA MET A 30 8.15 13.15 1.69
C MET A 30 8.41 13.95 2.96
N LYS A 31 7.77 13.56 4.07
CA LYS A 31 7.95 14.19 5.40
C LYS A 31 9.41 14.30 5.85
N LYS A 32 10.28 13.40 5.37
CA LYS A 32 11.71 13.35 5.70
C LYS A 32 12.65 13.86 4.59
N ARG A 33 12.11 14.52 3.56
CA ARG A 33 12.87 15.11 2.45
C ARG A 33 13.84 14.16 1.75
N LYS A 34 13.48 12.88 1.65
CA LYS A 34 14.23 11.87 0.88
C LYS A 34 13.32 11.24 -0.15
N PRO A 35 13.76 11.07 -1.40
CA PRO A 35 12.98 10.41 -2.42
C PRO A 35 12.76 8.95 -2.02
N HIS A 36 11.56 8.43 -2.28
CA HIS A 36 11.17 7.09 -1.89
C HIS A 36 10.60 6.33 -3.07
N ALA A 37 11.30 5.28 -3.49
CA ALA A 37 10.82 4.34 -4.49
C ALA A 37 10.09 3.19 -3.79
N VAL A 38 8.82 3.02 -4.13
CA VAL A 38 7.92 1.98 -3.62
C VAL A 38 7.68 0.97 -4.74
N PRO A 39 8.02 -0.32 -4.54
CA PRO A 39 7.67 -1.34 -5.52
C PRO A 39 6.15 -1.50 -5.66
N LEU A 40 5.68 -1.55 -6.90
CA LEU A 40 4.28 -1.83 -7.22
C LEU A 40 4.10 -3.33 -7.50
N THR A 41 3.20 -3.95 -6.74
CA THR A 41 2.83 -5.36 -6.90
C THR A 41 1.84 -5.53 -8.05
N PRO A 42 1.64 -6.76 -8.58
CA PRO A 42 0.61 -7.02 -9.59
C PRO A 42 -0.77 -6.51 -9.18
N GLN A 43 -1.15 -6.70 -7.91
CA GLN A 43 -2.43 -6.25 -7.36
C GLN A 43 -2.52 -4.71 -7.33
N ALA A 44 -1.44 -4.02 -6.95
CA ALA A 44 -1.40 -2.56 -6.98
C ALA A 44 -1.50 -2.01 -8.41
N LEU A 45 -0.81 -2.65 -9.36
CA LEU A 45 -0.87 -2.29 -10.78
C LEU A 45 -2.28 -2.51 -11.35
N ALA A 46 -2.95 -3.61 -10.99
CA ALA A 46 -4.32 -3.87 -11.41
C ALA A 46 -5.30 -2.76 -10.94
N ILE A 47 -5.13 -2.28 -9.71
CA ILE A 47 -5.90 -1.14 -9.19
C ILE A 47 -5.61 0.13 -9.99
N LEU A 48 -4.34 0.40 -10.30
CA LEU A 48 -3.94 1.57 -11.08
C LEU A 48 -4.50 1.51 -12.52
N GLU A 49 -4.41 0.37 -13.19
CA GLU A 49 -4.99 0.18 -14.53
C GLU A 49 -6.51 0.35 -14.53
N TYR A 50 -7.20 -0.11 -13.49
CA TYR A 50 -8.64 0.13 -13.31
C TYR A 50 -8.98 1.62 -13.13
N LEU A 51 -8.13 2.38 -12.42
CA LEU A 51 -8.32 3.82 -12.18
C LEU A 51 -7.94 4.69 -13.39
N LYS A 52 -7.04 4.21 -14.25
CA LYS A 52 -6.53 4.95 -15.42
C LYS A 52 -7.61 5.51 -16.35
N PRO A 53 -8.68 4.78 -16.75
CA PRO A 53 -9.76 5.36 -17.54
C PRO A 53 -10.57 6.43 -16.79
N ILE A 54 -10.58 6.40 -15.45
CA ILE A 54 -11.39 7.31 -14.61
C ILE A 54 -10.66 8.64 -14.36
N SER A 55 -9.37 8.58 -14.03
CA SER A 55 -8.59 9.76 -13.62
C SER A 55 -7.25 9.93 -14.35
N GLY A 56 -6.87 9.04 -15.28
CA GLY A 56 -5.59 9.08 -15.98
C GLY A 56 -5.37 10.31 -16.88
N HIS A 57 -6.45 11.03 -17.21
CA HIS A 57 -6.40 12.32 -17.90
C HIS A 57 -6.18 13.51 -16.94
N ARG A 58 -5.99 13.26 -15.64
CA ARG A 58 -5.77 14.27 -14.59
C ARG A 58 -4.37 14.13 -14.00
N GLU A 59 -3.99 15.06 -13.14
CA GLU A 59 -2.69 15.01 -12.44
C GLU A 59 -2.67 13.93 -11.35
N PHE A 60 -3.73 13.85 -10.55
CA PHE A 60 -3.83 12.97 -9.38
C PHE A 60 -4.59 11.68 -9.68
N ILE A 61 -4.11 10.57 -9.11
CA ILE A 61 -4.75 9.25 -9.18
C ILE A 61 -6.10 9.29 -8.47
N PHE A 62 -6.14 9.93 -7.30
CA PHE A 62 -7.34 10.17 -6.51
C PHE A 62 -7.67 11.67 -6.51
N PRO A 63 -8.42 12.18 -7.50
CA PRO A 63 -8.82 13.58 -7.53
C PRO A 63 -9.83 13.92 -6.41
N ALA A 64 -9.84 15.16 -5.95
CA ALA A 64 -10.87 15.62 -5.01
C ALA A 64 -12.24 15.71 -5.69
N ASP A 65 -13.30 15.49 -4.90
CA ASP A 65 -14.68 15.57 -5.34
C ASP A 65 -15.10 17.01 -5.72
N LYS A 66 -14.64 18.00 -4.92
CA LYS A 66 -14.98 19.42 -5.11
C LYS A 66 -14.18 20.11 -6.20
N ASP A 67 -12.88 19.84 -6.27
CA ASP A 67 -12.00 20.38 -7.30
C ASP A 67 -11.15 19.25 -7.92
N PRO A 68 -11.54 18.76 -9.11
CA PRO A 68 -10.82 17.77 -9.91
C PRO A 68 -9.33 18.02 -10.16
N ARG A 69 -8.85 19.27 -10.02
CA ARG A 69 -7.45 19.65 -10.18
C ARG A 69 -6.62 19.42 -8.93
N THR A 70 -7.27 19.15 -7.80
CA THR A 70 -6.63 18.86 -6.52
C THR A 70 -6.79 17.38 -6.16
N HIS A 71 -6.04 16.91 -5.16
CA HIS A 71 -6.10 15.52 -4.73
C HIS A 71 -7.09 15.30 -3.57
N ALA A 72 -7.53 14.05 -3.40
CA ALA A 72 -8.37 13.64 -2.30
C ALA A 72 -7.71 14.00 -0.95
N SER A 73 -8.51 14.47 -0.01
CA SER A 73 -8.00 14.85 1.31
C SER A 73 -7.83 13.61 2.19
N ARG A 74 -7.10 13.75 3.30
CA ARG A 74 -6.94 12.67 4.27
C ARG A 74 -8.29 12.25 4.86
N GLU A 75 -9.20 13.20 5.01
CA GLU A 75 -10.56 13.03 5.50
C GLU A 75 -11.39 12.18 4.54
N THR A 76 -11.16 12.25 3.22
CA THR A 76 -11.80 11.39 2.22
C THR A 76 -11.52 9.91 2.49
N LEU A 77 -10.29 9.56 2.89
CA LEU A 77 -9.96 8.19 3.26
C LEU A 77 -10.67 7.75 4.56
N GLY A 78 -10.74 8.64 5.55
CA GLY A 78 -11.50 8.38 6.78
C GLY A 78 -13.00 8.19 6.50
N ALA A 79 -13.57 8.97 5.58
CA ALA A 79 -14.94 8.83 5.12
C ALA A 79 -15.15 7.52 4.35
N ALA A 80 -14.18 7.06 3.56
CA ALA A 80 -14.23 5.75 2.91
C ALA A 80 -14.29 4.62 3.94
N PHE A 81 -13.44 4.64 4.98
CA PHE A 81 -13.51 3.65 6.07
C PHE A 81 -14.84 3.71 6.84
N ARG A 82 -15.42 4.90 7.01
CA ARG A 82 -16.78 5.06 7.56
C ARG A 82 -17.82 4.31 6.74
N ARG A 83 -17.82 4.53 5.42
CA ARG A 83 -18.75 3.89 4.49
C ARG A 83 -18.57 2.37 4.43
N MET A 84 -17.35 1.89 4.62
CA MET A 84 -17.04 0.46 4.70
C MET A 84 -17.35 -0.20 6.05
N GLY A 85 -17.85 0.56 7.05
CA GLY A 85 -18.14 0.02 8.39
C GLY A 85 -16.88 -0.35 9.19
N LEU A 86 -15.73 0.22 8.84
CA LEU A 86 -14.43 -0.10 9.45
C LEU A 86 -14.03 0.85 10.60
N ILE A 87 -14.87 1.83 10.94
CA ILE A 87 -14.62 2.73 12.07
C ILE A 87 -14.50 1.94 13.38
N GLY A 88 -13.45 2.24 14.15
CA GLY A 88 -13.16 1.59 15.43
C GLY A 88 -12.53 0.20 15.29
N LYS A 89 -12.56 -0.40 14.09
CA LYS A 89 -11.93 -1.69 13.79
C LYS A 89 -10.59 -1.52 13.09
N GLN A 90 -10.48 -0.54 12.20
CA GLN A 90 -9.27 -0.25 11.44
C GLN A 90 -9.08 1.25 11.21
N THR A 91 -7.82 1.67 11.13
CA THR A 91 -7.45 3.01 10.70
C THR A 91 -6.34 2.93 9.67
N ALA A 92 -6.13 4.01 8.93
CA ALA A 92 -5.04 4.09 7.96
C ALA A 92 -3.65 3.89 8.61
N HIS A 93 -3.52 4.22 9.90
CA HIS A 93 -2.31 3.92 10.68
C HIS A 93 -2.28 2.45 11.12
N GLY A 94 -3.43 1.90 11.53
CA GLY A 94 -3.59 0.48 11.87
C GLY A 94 -3.18 -0.46 10.73
N LEU A 95 -3.46 -0.11 9.47
CA LEU A 95 -3.03 -0.89 8.31
C LEU A 95 -1.50 -1.00 8.19
N ARG A 96 -0.76 0.08 8.50
CA ARG A 96 0.70 0.08 8.48
C ARG A 96 1.29 -0.69 9.65
N ALA A 97 0.68 -0.56 10.83
CA ALA A 97 1.08 -1.32 12.01
C ALA A 97 0.87 -2.82 11.78
N LEU A 98 -0.30 -3.21 11.26
CA LEU A 98 -0.61 -4.59 10.89
C LEU A 98 0.40 -5.16 9.89
N ALA A 99 0.68 -4.42 8.80
CA ALA A 99 1.69 -4.85 7.82
C ALA A 99 3.06 -5.05 8.48
N SER A 100 3.49 -4.12 9.34
CA SER A 100 4.79 -4.24 10.03
C SER A 100 4.84 -5.49 10.94
N THR A 101 3.81 -5.69 11.76
CA THR A 101 3.73 -6.84 12.67
C THR A 101 3.73 -8.15 11.89
N THR A 102 2.84 -8.32 10.91
CA THR A 102 2.75 -9.56 10.14
C THR A 102 4.02 -9.86 9.35
N LEU A 103 4.68 -8.84 8.79
CA LEU A 103 5.95 -9.03 8.08
C LEU A 103 7.08 -9.45 9.03
N ASN A 104 7.12 -8.91 10.25
CA ASN A 104 8.09 -9.34 11.26
C ASN A 104 7.82 -10.78 11.73
N GLU A 105 6.54 -11.14 11.96
CA GLU A 105 6.14 -12.49 12.35
C GLU A 105 6.46 -13.53 11.27
N GLN A 106 6.36 -13.15 10.00
CA GLN A 106 6.74 -13.99 8.86
C GLN A 106 8.27 -14.13 8.70
N GLY A 107 9.07 -13.40 9.49
CA GLY A 107 10.53 -13.50 9.50
C GLY A 107 11.23 -12.72 8.39
N PHE A 108 10.58 -11.72 7.80
CA PHE A 108 11.28 -10.79 6.89
C PHE A 108 12.32 -9.96 7.66
N ASP A 109 13.38 -9.57 6.95
CA ASP A 109 14.44 -8.74 7.51
C ASP A 109 13.88 -7.37 7.94
N SER A 110 14.10 -7.02 9.20
CA SER A 110 13.62 -5.79 9.82
C SER A 110 14.09 -4.53 9.07
N ASP A 111 15.32 -4.52 8.55
CA ASP A 111 15.84 -3.39 7.77
C ASP A 111 15.06 -3.21 6.46
N VAL A 112 14.60 -4.31 5.85
CA VAL A 112 13.79 -4.29 4.62
C VAL A 112 12.37 -3.79 4.92
N ILE A 113 11.79 -4.19 6.06
CA ILE A 113 10.47 -3.73 6.54
C ILE A 113 10.51 -2.22 6.82
N GLU A 114 11.50 -1.76 7.58
CA GLU A 114 11.68 -0.35 7.94
C GLU A 114 11.93 0.51 6.69
N ALA A 115 12.72 0.00 5.74
CA ALA A 115 12.93 0.64 4.45
C ALA A 115 11.62 0.75 3.64
N ALA A 116 10.74 -0.25 3.66
CA ALA A 116 9.42 -0.19 3.01
C ALA A 116 8.43 0.74 3.71
N LEU A 117 8.64 1.02 5.00
CA LEU A 117 7.84 1.99 5.76
C LEU A 117 8.37 3.43 5.62
N ALA A 118 9.45 3.64 4.86
CA ALA A 118 10.18 4.91 4.78
C ALA A 118 10.58 5.42 6.19
N HIS A 119 10.88 4.49 7.09
CA HIS A 119 11.53 4.79 8.35
C HIS A 119 13.02 5.02 8.06
N VAL A 120 13.63 5.96 8.78
CA VAL A 120 15.03 6.33 8.47
C VAL A 120 15.89 5.42 9.29
N ASP A 121 16.71 4.65 8.60
CA ASP A 121 17.83 3.97 9.21
C ASP A 121 18.75 5.03 9.85
N SER A 122 18.95 4.92 11.16
CA SER A 122 19.84 5.79 11.92
C SER A 122 21.31 5.62 11.51
N ASN A 123 21.64 4.57 10.74
CA ASN A 123 22.99 4.24 10.35
C ASN A 123 23.33 4.69 8.91
N LYS A 124 23.97 5.86 8.78
CA LYS A 124 24.33 6.50 7.50
C LYS A 124 25.21 5.65 6.58
N VAL A 125 25.96 4.68 7.13
CA VAL A 125 26.90 3.82 6.37
C VAL A 125 26.17 2.76 5.54
N ARG A 126 25.06 2.20 6.05
CA ARG A 126 24.25 1.20 5.34
C ARG A 126 23.42 1.78 4.18
N ALA A 127 23.09 3.07 4.26
CA ALA A 127 22.23 3.74 3.28
C ALA A 127 22.86 3.90 1.87
N ALA A 128 24.19 3.87 1.76
CA ALA A 128 24.90 4.08 0.49
C ALA A 128 25.12 2.78 -0.32
N TYR A 129 25.27 1.63 0.34
CA TYR A 129 25.71 0.38 -0.31
C TYR A 129 24.58 -0.48 -0.90
N ASN A 130 23.30 -0.16 -0.62
CA ASN A 130 22.25 -1.18 -0.65
C ASN A 130 21.01 -0.81 -1.48
N ARG A 131 21.05 0.27 -2.27
CA ARG A 131 19.84 0.83 -2.90
C ARG A 131 19.15 -0.13 -3.87
N THR A 132 19.93 -0.93 -4.61
CA THR A 132 19.42 -1.90 -5.60
C THR A 132 19.03 -3.23 -4.95
N ASP A 133 19.85 -3.77 -4.05
CA ASP A 133 19.56 -5.03 -3.34
C ASP A 133 18.31 -4.91 -2.46
N TYR A 134 18.17 -3.80 -1.73
CA TYR A 134 16.98 -3.55 -0.92
C TYR A 134 15.73 -3.34 -1.78
N LEU A 135 15.85 -2.88 -3.02
CA LEU A 135 14.68 -2.72 -3.87
C LEU A 135 14.10 -4.08 -4.27
N GLU A 136 14.95 -5.01 -4.68
CA GLU A 136 14.53 -6.36 -5.06
C GLU A 136 14.01 -7.17 -3.86
N ARG A 137 14.66 -7.04 -2.69
CA ARG A 137 14.15 -7.63 -1.44
C ARG A 137 12.79 -7.04 -1.04
N ARG A 138 12.62 -5.72 -1.18
CA ARG A 138 11.31 -5.08 -0.96
C ARG A 138 10.27 -5.53 -1.98
N ARG A 139 10.62 -5.76 -3.25
CA ARG A 139 9.68 -6.32 -4.25
C ARG A 139 9.11 -7.65 -3.78
N LYS A 140 9.97 -8.59 -3.42
CA LYS A 140 9.56 -9.93 -2.94
C LYS A 140 8.64 -9.81 -1.72
N MET A 141 9.04 -9.03 -0.72
CA MET A 141 8.27 -8.80 0.49
C MET A 141 6.90 -8.15 0.21
N MET A 142 6.87 -7.12 -0.65
CA MET A 142 5.63 -6.41 -0.99
C MET A 142 4.67 -7.32 -1.77
N CYS A 143 5.18 -8.15 -2.70
CA CYS A 143 4.36 -9.13 -3.42
C CYS A 143 3.74 -10.13 -2.46
N TRP A 144 4.54 -10.74 -1.57
CA TRP A 144 4.04 -11.65 -0.54
C TRP A 144 2.95 -11.00 0.32
N TRP A 145 3.16 -9.74 0.74
CA TRP A 145 2.15 -9.01 1.52
C TRP A 145 0.84 -8.80 0.74
N SER A 146 0.93 -8.48 -0.55
CA SER A 146 -0.25 -8.34 -1.40
C SER A 146 -0.98 -9.67 -1.60
N GLU A 147 -0.27 -10.77 -1.79
CA GLU A 147 -0.83 -12.12 -1.88
C GLU A 147 -1.51 -12.52 -0.58
N HIS A 148 -0.86 -12.29 0.57
CA HIS A 148 -1.43 -12.56 1.89
C HIS A 148 -2.75 -11.80 2.14
N ILE A 149 -2.82 -10.51 1.75
CA ILE A 149 -4.08 -9.75 1.82
C ILE A 149 -5.15 -10.36 0.92
N GLU A 150 -4.78 -10.76 -0.30
CA GLU A 150 -5.71 -11.35 -1.25
C GLU A 150 -6.26 -12.69 -0.73
N GLU A 151 -5.40 -13.56 -0.20
CA GLU A 151 -5.78 -14.82 0.44
C GLU A 151 -6.71 -14.58 1.64
N ALA A 152 -6.38 -13.62 2.51
CA ALA A 152 -7.23 -13.25 3.64
C ALA A 152 -8.60 -12.69 3.18
N SER A 153 -8.65 -12.02 2.03
CA SER A 153 -9.90 -11.46 1.47
C SER A 153 -10.82 -12.52 0.86
N ARG A 154 -10.27 -13.66 0.42
CA ARG A 154 -11.04 -14.77 -0.17
C ARG A 154 -11.86 -15.55 0.87
N GLY A 155 -11.54 -15.45 2.16
CA GLY A 155 -12.24 -16.13 3.24
C GLY A 155 -12.07 -17.66 3.20
N ASN A 156 -12.03 -18.30 4.38
CA ASN A 156 -12.10 -19.75 4.49
C ASN A 156 -13.43 -20.26 3.93
N TYR A 157 -13.45 -20.72 2.68
CA TYR A 157 -14.47 -21.66 2.21
C TYR A 157 -14.19 -23.03 2.84
N SER A 158 -14.29 -23.15 4.17
CA SER A 158 -14.32 -24.47 4.80
C SER A 158 -15.69 -25.07 4.53
N VAL A 159 -15.78 -25.88 3.47
CA VAL A 159 -16.93 -26.73 3.11
C VAL A 159 -17.02 -27.92 4.09
N THR A 160 -16.93 -27.65 5.39
CA THR A 160 -17.00 -28.65 6.46
C THR A 160 -17.94 -28.14 7.53
N GLY A 161 -19.20 -27.95 7.13
CA GLY A 161 -20.29 -27.54 8.01
C GLY A 161 -21.67 -27.95 7.52
N SER A 162 -21.77 -28.86 6.55
CA SER A 162 -23.04 -29.47 6.16
C SER A 162 -23.28 -30.72 7.01
N GLN A 163 -23.67 -30.55 8.26
CA GLN A 163 -24.31 -31.63 9.01
C GLN A 163 -25.81 -31.32 9.20
N HIS A 164 -26.59 -32.12 8.48
CA HIS A 164 -27.94 -32.58 8.79
C HIS A 164 -29.09 -31.55 8.85
N LEU A 165 -29.79 -31.41 7.72
CA LEU A 165 -31.26 -31.28 7.74
C LEU A 165 -31.87 -32.63 7.35
N LYS A 166 -32.45 -33.33 8.33
CA LYS A 166 -33.42 -34.40 8.07
C LYS A 166 -34.75 -33.74 7.70
N VAL A 167 -35.26 -34.09 6.53
CA VAL A 167 -36.65 -33.79 6.14
C VAL A 167 -37.55 -34.84 6.79
N VAL A 168 -38.57 -34.38 7.53
CA VAL A 168 -39.76 -35.16 7.90
C VAL A 168 -40.84 -34.84 6.88
#